data_AF-A0A3M9N307-F1
#
_entry.id   AF-A0A3M9N307-F1
#
_cell.length_a   1.000
_cell.length_b   1.000
_cell.length_c   1.000
_cell.angle_alpha   90.00
_cell.angle_beta   90.00
_cell.angle_gamma   90.00
#
_symmetry.space_group_name_H-M   'P 1'
#
loop_
_entity.id
_entity.type
_entity.pdbx_description
1 polymer ?
#
loop_
_entity_poly.entity_id
_entity_poly.type
_entity_poly.pdbx_seq_one_letter_code
_entity_poly.pdbx_strand_id
1 'polypeptide(L)'
;MVSRTKEVNLVVDKFQEYSHYSAEDFVEESSFWNWVLEEAGADHDFWKGFVEAYPAKAEVIKQAREKVLQLNTQEHRLPGDRVANLWAKINLSMASELPSEASPAKAGTNL
;
A
#
# COMPACT_ATOMS: atom_id res chain seq x y z
N MET A 1 18.72 -35.75 -3.76
CA MET A 1 18.32 -35.33 -2.40
C MET A 1 19.19 -34.16 -1.91
N VAL A 2 19.13 -32.99 -2.56
CA VAL A 2 19.96 -31.80 -2.17
C VAL A 2 19.12 -30.52 -2.00
N SER A 3 17.84 -30.52 -2.42
CA SER A 3 17.03 -29.30 -2.44
C SER A 3 16.66 -28.78 -1.05
N ARG A 4 16.39 -29.67 -0.08
CA ARG A 4 15.97 -29.27 1.28
C ARG A 4 17.08 -28.58 2.09
N THR A 5 18.35 -28.89 1.81
CA THR A 5 19.48 -28.37 2.59
C THR A 5 19.84 -26.94 2.19
N LYS A 6 19.55 -26.53 0.95
CA LYS A 6 19.86 -25.18 0.47
C LYS A 6 18.82 -24.16 0.95
N GLU A 7 17.53 -24.50 0.89
CA GLU A 7 16.45 -23.62 1.35
C GLU A 7 16.54 -23.31 2.85
N VAL A 8 16.88 -24.30 3.69
CA VAL A 8 17.00 -24.09 5.13
C VAL A 8 18.17 -23.16 5.47
N ASN A 9 19.31 -23.28 4.79
CA ASN A 9 20.46 -22.40 5.03
C ASN A 9 20.18 -20.95 4.59
N LEU A 10 19.52 -20.75 3.45
CA LEU A 10 19.14 -19.42 2.96
C LEU A 10 18.22 -18.67 3.94
N VAL A 11 17.31 -19.37 4.62
CA VAL A 11 16.40 -18.76 5.61
C VAL A 11 17.15 -18.39 6.89
N VAL A 12 18.07 -19.25 7.36
CA VAL A 12 18.89 -18.98 8.56
C VAL A 12 19.86 -17.82 8.33
N ASP A 13 20.45 -17.70 7.13
CA ASP A 13 21.33 -16.58 6.78
C ASP A 13 20.57 -15.24 6.82
N LYS A 14 19.34 -15.20 6.28
CA LYS A 14 18.48 -14.01 6.36
C LYS A 14 18.07 -13.66 7.78
N PHE A 15 17.79 -14.66 8.62
CA PHE A 15 17.49 -14.43 10.03
C PHE A 15 18.66 -13.80 10.78
N GLN A 16 19.90 -14.19 10.47
CA GLN A 16 21.07 -13.54 11.06
C GLN A 16 21.23 -12.09 10.61
N GLU A 17 21.00 -11.80 9.34
CA GLU A 17 21.03 -10.44 8.81
C GLU A 17 20.05 -9.53 9.57
N TYR A 18 18.79 -9.94 9.68
CA TYR A 18 17.76 -9.20 10.41
C TYR A 18 17.98 -9.19 11.93
N SER A 19 18.78 -10.10 12.48
CA SER A 19 19.14 -10.07 13.91
C SER A 19 20.01 -8.87 14.29
N HIS A 20 20.62 -8.18 13.32
CA HIS A 20 21.38 -6.96 13.58
C HIS A 20 20.56 -5.68 13.37
N TYR A 21 19.38 -5.79 12.77
CA TYR A 21 18.55 -4.65 12.41
C TYR A 21 18.01 -3.92 13.65
N SER A 22 17.96 -2.60 13.52
CA SER A 22 17.27 -1.66 14.40
C SER A 22 15.80 -1.50 13.98
N ALA A 23 15.02 -0.76 14.77
CA ALA A 23 13.63 -0.52 14.44
C ALA A 23 13.49 0.32 13.16
N GLU A 24 14.43 1.22 12.89
CA GLU A 24 14.53 2.04 11.69
C GLU A 24 14.80 1.18 10.46
N ASP A 25 15.74 0.24 10.53
CA ASP A 25 16.07 -0.65 9.40
C ASP A 25 14.85 -1.52 9.01
N PHE A 26 14.08 -2.01 9.99
CA PHE A 26 12.82 -2.72 9.71
C PHE A 26 11.77 -1.84 9.03
N VAL A 27 11.75 -0.54 9.30
CA VAL A 27 10.85 0.42 8.64
C VAL A 27 11.31 0.74 7.22
N GLU A 28 12.54 0.41 6.81
CA GLU A 28 12.96 0.52 5.40
C GLU A 28 12.63 -0.75 4.59
N GLU A 29 12.37 -1.87 5.25
CA GLU A 29 12.09 -3.16 4.60
C GLU A 29 10.63 -3.28 4.12
N SER A 30 10.42 -3.23 2.81
CA SER A 30 9.06 -3.31 2.23
C SER A 30 8.34 -4.61 2.56
N SER A 31 9.08 -5.72 2.66
CA SER A 31 8.55 -7.03 3.08
C SER A 31 8.04 -7.00 4.52
N PHE A 32 8.65 -6.19 5.39
CA PHE A 32 8.19 -5.98 6.76
C PHE A 32 6.89 -5.19 6.78
N TRP A 33 6.77 -4.12 5.97
CA TRP A 33 5.52 -3.36 5.84
C TRP A 33 4.36 -4.25 5.40
N ASN A 34 4.57 -5.09 4.38
CA ASN A 34 3.55 -6.02 3.90
C ASN A 34 3.09 -6.96 5.02
N TRP A 35 4.00 -7.47 5.83
CA TRP A 35 3.62 -8.32 6.98
C TRP A 35 2.86 -7.56 8.07
N VAL A 36 3.27 -6.32 8.37
CA VAL A 36 2.61 -5.51 9.40
C VAL A 36 1.22 -5.05 8.98
N LEU A 37 1.02 -4.79 7.68
CA LEU A 37 -0.25 -4.30 7.13
C LEU A 37 -1.17 -5.43 6.67
N GLU A 38 -0.61 -6.55 6.20
CA GLU A 38 -1.35 -7.72 5.72
C GLU A 38 -0.91 -8.99 6.48
N GLU A 39 -1.71 -9.36 7.48
CA GLU A 39 -1.46 -10.54 8.35
C GLU A 39 -1.49 -11.89 7.61
N ALA A 40 -1.75 -11.93 6.29
CA ALA A 40 -1.79 -13.15 5.47
C ALA A 40 -0.93 -13.05 4.19
N GLY A 41 0.04 -12.13 4.16
CA GLY A 41 0.96 -11.98 3.04
C GLY A 41 1.94 -13.15 2.87
N ALA A 42 2.61 -13.22 1.72
CA ALA A 42 3.60 -14.26 1.40
C ALA A 42 4.76 -14.33 2.41
N ASP A 43 5.06 -13.22 3.09
CA ASP A 43 6.14 -13.11 4.07
C ASP A 43 5.69 -13.40 5.52
N HIS A 44 4.41 -13.73 5.74
CA HIS A 44 3.86 -13.91 7.09
C HIS A 44 4.58 -15.00 7.89
N ASP A 45 4.77 -16.17 7.29
CA ASP A 45 5.42 -17.31 7.97
C ASP A 45 6.90 -17.03 8.25
N PHE A 46 7.56 -16.25 7.39
CA PHE A 46 8.94 -15.84 7.59
C PHE A 46 9.08 -14.94 8.81
N TRP A 47 8.30 -13.85 8.87
CA TRP A 47 8.38 -12.90 9.98
C TRP A 47 7.89 -13.49 11.30
N LYS A 48 6.86 -14.34 11.27
CA LYS A 48 6.44 -15.11 12.43
C LYS A 48 7.56 -16.02 12.94
N GLY A 49 8.20 -16.77 12.05
CA GLY A 49 9.34 -17.61 12.39
C GLY A 49 10.53 -16.82 12.94
N PHE A 50 10.79 -15.62 12.41
CA PHE A 50 11.84 -14.73 12.91
C PHE A 50 11.56 -14.26 14.34
N VAL A 51 10.33 -13.82 14.64
CA VAL A 51 9.93 -13.40 16.00
C VAL A 51 10.04 -14.55 17.00
N GLU A 52 9.62 -15.75 16.60
CA GLU A 52 9.72 -16.96 17.44
C GLU A 52 11.18 -17.37 17.68
N ALA A 53 12.06 -17.22 16.68
CA ALA A 53 13.49 -17.55 16.78
C ALA A 53 14.31 -16.49 17.55
N TYR A 54 13.91 -15.21 17.52
CA TYR A 54 14.63 -14.10 18.13
C TYR A 54 13.76 -13.33 19.13
N PRO A 55 13.37 -13.92 20.27
CA PRO A 55 12.53 -13.25 21.27
C PRO A 55 13.19 -12.01 21.87
N ALA A 56 14.54 -11.94 21.87
CA ALA A 56 15.29 -10.77 22.30
C ALA A 56 15.04 -9.53 21.41
N LYS A 57 14.57 -9.74 20.17
CA LYS A 57 14.20 -8.67 19.23
C LYS A 57 12.72 -8.28 19.29
N ALA A 58 11.92 -8.94 20.13
CA ALA A 58 10.49 -8.67 20.22
C ALA A 58 10.18 -7.19 20.47
N GLU A 59 10.96 -6.53 21.34
CA GLU A 59 10.76 -5.10 21.64
C GLU A 59 11.13 -4.20 20.45
N VAL A 60 12.20 -4.53 19.71
CA VAL A 60 12.61 -3.81 18.49
C VAL A 60 11.56 -3.96 17.40
N ILE A 61 11.07 -5.18 17.19
CA ILE A 61 10.03 -5.49 16.21
C ILE A 61 8.73 -4.77 16.59
N LYS A 62 8.36 -4.75 17.86
CA LYS A 62 7.18 -4.02 18.35
C LYS A 62 7.28 -2.53 18.06
N GLN A 63 8.42 -1.91 18.33
CA GLN A 63 8.66 -0.49 18.02
C GLN A 63 8.59 -0.22 16.51
N ALA A 64 9.18 -1.09 15.69
CA ALA A 64 9.10 -0.98 14.23
C ALA A 64 7.64 -1.09 13.74
N ARG A 65 6.86 -2.05 14.26
CA ARG A 65 5.43 -2.20 13.95
C ARG A 65 4.64 -0.94 14.28
N GLU A 66 4.87 -0.37 15.46
CA GLU A 66 4.19 0.86 15.88
C GLU A 66 4.50 2.02 14.93
N LYS A 67 5.77 2.18 14.52
CA LYS A 67 6.18 3.20 13.54
C LYS A 67 5.51 2.98 12.18
N VAL A 68 5.50 1.76 11.66
CA VAL A 68 4.82 1.44 10.39
C VAL A 68 3.34 1.80 10.46
N LEU A 69 2.64 1.43 11.54
CA LEU A 69 1.22 1.76 11.72
C LEU A 69 0.98 3.26 11.84
N GLN A 70 1.85 3.99 12.55
CA GLN A 70 1.78 5.45 12.65
C GLN A 70 1.99 6.13 11.30
N LEU A 71 2.98 5.69 10.51
CA LEU A 71 3.25 6.21 9.17
C LEU A 71 2.11 5.89 8.18
N ASN A 72 1.58 4.66 8.23
CA ASN A 72 0.43 4.27 7.40
C ASN A 72 -0.84 5.06 7.76
N THR A 73 -0.99 5.50 9.01
CA THR A 73 -2.12 6.35 9.42
C THR A 73 -1.98 7.79 8.94
N GLN A 74 -0.76 8.24 8.58
CA GLN A 74 -0.52 9.58 8.02
C GLN A 74 -0.79 9.68 6.51
N GLU A 75 -1.06 8.56 5.83
CA GLU A 75 -1.64 8.57 4.48
C GLU A 75 -3.00 9.26 4.55
N HIS A 76 -3.05 10.46 3.96
CA HIS A 76 -4.21 11.33 3.96
C HIS A 76 -5.39 10.66 3.28
N ARG A 77 -6.20 9.93 4.05
CA ARG A 77 -7.49 9.44 3.58
C ARG A 77 -8.34 10.66 3.26
N LEU A 78 -8.49 10.95 1.96
CA LEU A 78 -9.38 12.02 1.55
C LEU A 78 -10.78 11.69 2.08
N PRO A 79 -11.47 12.65 2.73
CA PRO A 79 -12.84 12.45 3.16
C PRO A 79 -13.66 11.97 1.97
N GLY A 80 -14.58 11.01 2.19
CA GLY A 80 -15.41 10.44 1.11
C GLY A 80 -16.11 11.53 0.30
N ASP A 81 -16.52 12.61 0.94
CA ASP A 81 -17.16 13.77 0.31
C ASP A 81 -16.22 14.50 -0.66
N ARG A 82 -14.92 14.55 -0.38
CA ARG A 82 -13.92 15.15 -1.28
C ARG A 82 -13.73 14.28 -2.53
N VAL A 83 -13.72 12.95 -2.36
CA VAL A 83 -13.65 12.00 -3.48
C VAL A 83 -14.89 12.10 -4.36
N ALA A 84 -16.08 12.14 -3.74
CA ALA A 84 -17.35 12.32 -4.45
C ALA A 84 -17.39 13.64 -5.24
N ASN A 85 -16.91 14.74 -4.64
CA ASN A 85 -16.82 16.04 -5.31
C ASN A 85 -15.82 16.06 -6.47
N LEU A 86 -14.72 15.32 -6.38
CA LEU A 86 -13.76 15.17 -7.48
C LEU A 86 -14.36 14.37 -8.64
N TRP A 87 -15.09 13.28 -8.35
CA TRP A 87 -15.82 12.53 -9.38
C TRP A 87 -16.92 13.35 -10.05
N ALA A 88 -17.67 14.14 -9.28
CA ALA A 88 -18.69 15.04 -9.81
C ALA A 88 -18.08 16.06 -10.78
N LYS A 89 -16.90 16.62 -10.45
CA LYS A 89 -16.17 17.55 -11.33
C LYS A 89 -15.72 16.90 -12.64
N ILE A 90 -15.17 15.70 -12.58
CA ILE A 90 -14.74 14.94 -13.78
C ILE A 90 -15.94 14.69 -14.70
N ASN A 91 -17.08 14.24 -14.14
CA ASN A 91 -18.31 14.00 -14.89
C ASN A 91 -18.87 15.28 -15.54
N LEU A 92 -18.82 16.42 -14.83
CA LEU A 92 -19.27 17.70 -15.36
C LEU A 92 -18.39 18.20 -16.51
N SER A 93 -17.07 18.03 -16.43
CA SER A 93 -16.17 18.39 -17.54
C SER A 93 -16.37 17.52 -18.77
N MET A 94 -16.68 16.22 -18.60
CA MET A 94 -16.96 15.33 -19.73
C MET A 94 -18.31 15.64 -20.40
N ALA A 95 -19.30 16.11 -19.63
CA ALA A 95 -20.61 16.50 -20.15
C ALA A 95 -20.61 17.85 -20.90
N SER A 96 -19.55 18.65 -20.76
CA SER A 96 -19.46 19.99 -21.34
C SER A 96 -18.98 20.02 -22.80
N GLU A 97 -18.61 18.88 -23.39
CA GLU A 97 -18.13 18.80 -24.78
C GLU A 97 -19.12 18.09 -25.73
N LEU A 98 -20.38 18.52 -25.74
CA LEU A 98 -21.29 18.26 -26.88
C LEU A 98 -21.88 19.57 -27.43
N PRO A 99 -21.98 19.72 -28.77
CA PRO A 99 -22.13 21.01 -29.42
C PRO A 99 -23.53 21.58 -29.24
N SER A 100 -23.56 22.84 -28.81
CA SER A 100 -24.71 23.74 -28.94
C SER A 100 -25.00 24.03 -30.41
N GLU A 101 -25.72 23.16 -31.12
CA GLU A 101 -26.41 23.56 -32.36
C GLU A 101 -27.64 22.72 -32.66
N ALA A 102 -28.72 22.97 -31.91
CA ALA A 102 -30.07 22.71 -32.39
C ALA A 102 -30.97 23.86 -31.92
N SER A 103 -30.81 25.01 -32.58
CA SER A 103 -31.71 26.15 -32.46
C SER A 103 -32.88 25.98 -33.44
N PRO A 104 -34.15 25.90 -32.98
CA PRO A 104 -35.28 25.97 -33.87
C PRO A 104 -35.73 27.44 -34.05
N ALA A 105 -35.93 27.80 -35.33
CA ALA A 105 -36.79 28.87 -35.84
C ALA A 105 -36.27 30.32 -35.86
N LYS A 106 -36.16 30.91 -37.06
CA LYS A 106 -37.27 31.63 -37.71
C LYS A 106 -36.99 32.01 -39.18
N ALA A 107 -38.10 32.06 -39.92
CA ALA A 107 -38.28 32.24 -41.37
C ALA A 107 -37.69 33.51 -42.02
N GLY A 108 -37.42 33.44 -43.34
CA GLY A 108 -37.37 34.63 -44.21
C GLY A 108 -36.71 34.49 -45.61
N THR A 109 -37.52 34.12 -46.62
CA THR A 109 -37.59 34.69 -48.01
C THR A 109 -36.48 34.56 -49.07
N ASN A 110 -36.95 34.33 -50.33
CA ASN A 110 -36.35 34.43 -51.69
C ASN A 110 -35.75 33.10 -52.23
N LEU A 111 -36.10 32.57 -53.41
CA LEU A 111 -36.62 33.12 -54.69
C LEU A 111 -37.92 32.45 -55.16
#